data_AF-A0A8T2I6W1-F1
#
_entry.id   AF-A0A8T2I6W1-F1
#
_cell.length_a   1.000
_cell.length_b   1.000
_cell.length_c   1.000
_cell.angle_alpha   90.00
_cell.angle_beta   90.00
_cell.angle_gamma   90.00
#
_symmetry.space_group_name_H-M   'P 1'
#
loop_
_entity.id
_entity.type
_entity.pdbx_description
1 polymer ?
#
loop_
_entity_poly.entity_id
_entity_poly.type
_entity_poly.pdbx_seq_one_letter_code
_entity_poly.pdbx_strand_id
1 'polypeptide(L)'
;FSSVVEEEPVGHQGGGSGGYLEHIFRNAAQELFGVHVDEIVYKPLKNKDFQEVTLEKDGNVLLHFALAYGFRNIQNLVQKLKRGRCPYHYVEVMACPS
;
A
#
# COMPACT_ATOMS: atom_id res chain seq x y z
N PHE A 1 15.99 21.19 31.62
CA PHE A 1 16.20 20.79 30.22
C PHE A 1 15.79 19.33 30.11
N SER A 2 14.56 19.07 29.69
CA SER A 2 14.06 17.71 29.48
C SER A 2 14.55 17.28 28.09
N SER A 3 15.31 16.18 28.05
CA SER A 3 15.79 15.58 26.82
C SER A 3 14.57 15.12 26.00
N VAL A 4 14.31 15.80 24.90
CA VAL A 4 13.40 15.30 23.88
C VAL A 4 14.15 14.17 23.20
N VAL A 5 13.63 12.95 23.33
CA VAL A 5 14.12 11.79 22.60
C VAL A 5 13.77 12.10 21.14
N GLU A 6 14.77 12.40 20.31
CA GLU A 6 14.57 12.48 18.87
C GLU A 6 14.16 11.08 18.40
N GLU A 7 12.88 10.91 18.08
CA GLU A 7 12.43 9.74 17.32
C GLU A 7 13.13 9.82 15.96
N GLU A 8 14.19 9.02 15.82
CA GLU A 8 14.88 8.80 14.56
C GLU A 8 13.84 8.38 13.51
N PRO A 9 13.76 9.07 12.36
CA PRO A 9 12.81 8.71 11.32
C PRO A 9 13.09 7.30 10.82
N VAL A 10 12.13 6.40 11.02
CA VAL A 10 12.24 5.01 10.58
C VAL A 10 12.19 4.96 9.06
N GLY A 11 13.33 4.61 8.43
CA GLY A 11 13.39 4.30 7.01
C GLY A 11 12.72 2.95 6.70
N HIS A 12 11.98 2.87 5.60
CA HIS A 12 11.44 1.59 5.11
C HIS A 12 12.48 0.86 4.24
N GLN A 13 12.36 -0.47 4.10
CA GLN A 13 13.29 -1.29 3.30
C GLN A 13 13.24 -1.07 1.77
N GLY A 14 12.48 -0.06 1.31
CA GLY A 14 12.25 0.17 -0.11
C GLY A 14 13.17 1.24 -0.70
N GLY A 15 13.20 1.35 -2.03
CA GLY A 15 13.97 2.38 -2.72
C GLY A 15 13.46 3.80 -2.45
N GLY A 16 14.09 4.83 -3.04
CA GLY A 16 13.77 6.25 -2.75
C GLY A 16 12.30 6.67 -2.96
N SER A 17 11.50 5.87 -3.65
CA SER A 17 10.03 6.00 -3.74
C SER A 17 9.37 4.63 -3.78
N GLY A 18 9.11 4.03 -2.62
CA GLY A 18 8.33 2.79 -2.50
C GLY A 18 8.55 2.07 -1.18
N GLY A 19 7.50 1.53 -0.57
CA GLY A 19 7.60 0.80 0.71
C GLY A 19 6.66 1.34 1.80
N TYR A 20 5.99 2.47 1.52
CA TYR A 20 4.92 2.97 2.39
C TYR A 20 3.74 2.01 2.42
N LEU A 21 3.40 1.39 1.28
CA LEU A 21 2.34 0.38 1.24
C LEU A 21 2.58 -0.72 2.26
N GLU A 22 3.78 -1.30 2.29
CA GLU A 22 4.12 -2.38 3.22
C GLU A 22 4.02 -1.93 4.68
N HIS A 23 4.60 -0.76 5.00
CA HIS A 23 4.57 -0.20 6.34
C HIS A 23 3.13 0.04 6.82
N ILE A 24 2.33 0.74 6.01
CA ILE A 24 0.94 1.07 6.33
C ILE A 24 0.09 -0.20 6.38
N PHE A 25 0.32 -1.17 5.48
CA PHE A 25 -0.44 -2.42 5.46
C PHE A 25 -0.22 -3.24 6.74
N ARG A 26 1.03 -3.41 7.18
CA ARG A 26 1.35 -4.12 8.43
C ARG A 26 0.79 -3.38 9.65
N ASN A 27 0.99 -2.06 9.72
CA ASN A 27 0.48 -1.27 10.83
C ASN A 27 -1.06 -1.29 10.88
N ALA A 28 -1.75 -1.06 9.76
CA ALA A 28 -3.21 -1.12 9.70
C ALA A 28 -3.78 -2.50 10.03
N ALA A 29 -3.12 -3.58 9.59
CA ALA A 29 -3.52 -4.95 9.94
C ALA A 29 -3.47 -5.18 11.46
N GLN A 30 -2.40 -4.72 12.11
CA GLN A 30 -2.22 -4.83 13.55
C GLN A 30 -3.18 -3.93 14.34
N GLU A 31 -3.27 -2.65 13.97
CA GLU A 31 -4.05 -1.66 14.73
C GLU A 31 -5.56 -1.85 14.57
N LEU A 32 -6.04 -2.14 13.36
CA LEU A 32 -7.48 -2.21 13.09
C LEU A 32 -8.05 -3.61 13.33
N PHE A 33 -7.24 -4.66 13.16
CA PHE A 33 -7.72 -6.04 13.16
C PHE A 33 -6.96 -6.98 14.10
N GLY A 34 -5.89 -6.51 14.75
CA GLY A 34 -5.05 -7.33 15.61
C GLY A 34 -4.32 -8.45 14.86
N VAL A 35 -4.12 -8.30 13.55
CA VAL A 35 -3.48 -9.32 12.70
C VAL A 35 -2.03 -8.93 12.44
N HIS A 36 -1.12 -9.80 12.85
CA HIS A 36 0.29 -9.69 12.48
C HIS A 36 0.50 -10.21 11.06
N VAL A 37 1.22 -9.46 10.23
CA VAL A 37 1.51 -9.81 8.83
C VAL A 37 3.02 -9.93 8.65
N ASP A 38 3.51 -11.17 8.64
CA ASP A 38 4.93 -11.47 8.45
C ASP A 38 5.35 -11.19 7.00
N GLU A 39 4.63 -11.76 6.03
CA GLU A 39 4.92 -11.67 4.61
C GLU A 39 3.78 -10.98 3.84
N ILE A 40 4.14 -10.10 2.92
CA ILE A 40 3.20 -9.44 2.02
C ILE A 40 3.31 -10.05 0.63
N VAL A 41 2.20 -10.59 0.14
CA VAL A 41 2.10 -11.16 -1.21
C VAL A 41 1.55 -10.13 -2.18
N TYR A 42 2.40 -9.66 -3.09
CA TYR A 42 2.01 -8.76 -4.16
C TYR A 42 1.49 -9.53 -5.38
N LYS A 43 0.25 -9.24 -5.79
CA LYS A 43 -0.37 -9.85 -6.96
C LYS A 43 -0.35 -8.85 -8.12
N PRO A 44 0.45 -9.05 -9.18
CA PRO A 44 0.39 -8.21 -10.37
C PRO A 44 -0.94 -8.39 -11.09
N LEU A 45 -1.50 -7.29 -11.62
CA LEU A 45 -2.69 -7.30 -12.46
C LEU A 45 -2.31 -7.51 -13.92
N LYS A 46 -2.55 -6.50 -14.76
CA LYS A 46 -2.27 -6.54 -16.20
C LYS A 46 -0.77 -6.49 -16.51
N ASN A 47 0.01 -5.86 -15.63
CA ASN A 47 1.45 -5.72 -15.75
C ASN A 47 2.08 -5.66 -14.34
N LYS A 48 3.42 -5.76 -14.28
CA LYS A 48 4.19 -5.65 -13.04
C LYS A 48 4.07 -4.29 -12.35
N ASP A 49 3.70 -3.24 -13.11
CA ASP A 49 3.60 -1.87 -12.64
C ASP A 49 2.27 -1.55 -11.93
N PHE A 50 1.36 -2.53 -11.84
CA PHE A 50 0.15 -2.43 -11.04
C PHE A 50 -0.01 -3.71 -10.24
N GLN A 51 0.23 -3.62 -8.93
CA GLN A 51 0.15 -4.75 -8.01
C GLN A 51 -0.90 -4.48 -6.93
N GLU A 52 -1.50 -5.55 -6.43
CA GLU A 52 -2.47 -5.50 -5.35
C GLU A 52 -1.99 -6.36 -4.17
N VAL A 53 -2.38 -5.93 -2.97
CA VAL A 53 -2.19 -6.66 -1.73
C VAL A 53 -3.53 -6.72 -1.01
N THR A 54 -3.87 -7.90 -0.49
CA THR A 54 -5.15 -8.10 0.20
C THR A 54 -4.93 -8.84 1.51
N LEU A 55 -5.54 -8.34 2.58
CA LEU A 55 -5.70 -9.06 3.83
C LEU A 55 -7.12 -9.64 3.88
N GLU A 56 -7.21 -10.95 4.02
CA GLU A 56 -8.49 -11.66 4.11
C GLU A 56 -8.56 -12.42 5.44
N LYS A 57 -9.73 -12.41 6.07
CA LYS A 57 -10.03 -13.18 7.29
C LYS A 57 -11.49 -13.62 7.26
N ASP A 58 -11.74 -14.90 7.51
CA ASP A 58 -13.09 -15.48 7.54
C ASP A 58 -13.92 -15.19 6.27
N GLY A 59 -13.26 -15.17 5.10
CA GLY A 59 -13.87 -14.87 3.81
C GLY A 59 -14.16 -13.39 3.54
N ASN A 60 -13.80 -12.49 4.46
CA ASN A 60 -13.96 -11.05 4.31
C ASN A 60 -12.63 -10.38 3.97
N VAL A 61 -12.67 -9.45 3.01
CA VAL A 61 -11.54 -8.57 2.70
C VAL A 61 -11.47 -7.46 3.74
N LEU A 62 -10.44 -7.50 4.58
CA LEU A 62 -10.22 -6.51 5.63
C LEU A 62 -9.43 -5.30 5.11
N LEU A 63 -8.38 -5.55 4.33
CA LEU A 63 -7.58 -4.52 3.68
C LEU A 63 -7.39 -4.88 2.21
N HIS A 64 -7.56 -3.90 1.32
CA HIS A 64 -7.29 -4.06 -0.09
C HIS A 64 -6.50 -2.87 -0.61
N PHE A 65 -5.21 -3.06 -0.84
CA PHE A 65 -4.27 -2.02 -1.17
C PHE A 65 -3.75 -2.22 -2.60
N ALA A 66 -3.29 -1.14 -3.22
CA ALA A 66 -2.66 -1.20 -4.54
C ALA A 66 -1.38 -0.38 -4.61
N LEU A 67 -0.48 -0.81 -5.48
CA LEU A 67 0.74 -0.13 -5.85
C LEU A 67 0.68 0.15 -7.35
N ALA A 68 0.84 1.41 -7.76
CA ALA A 68 0.70 1.83 -9.15
C ALA A 68 1.88 2.68 -9.62
N TYR A 69 2.71 2.08 -10.48
CA TYR A 69 3.79 2.75 -11.18
C TYR A 69 3.34 3.26 -12.56
N GLY A 70 3.86 4.42 -12.97
CA GLY A 70 3.67 4.97 -14.30
C GLY A 70 2.37 5.75 -14.50
N PHE A 71 2.47 6.89 -15.19
CA PHE A 71 1.33 7.80 -15.43
C PHE A 71 0.10 7.13 -16.04
N ARG A 72 0.26 6.13 -16.93
CA ARG A 72 -0.85 5.38 -17.52
C ARG A 72 -1.68 4.64 -16.46
N ASN A 73 -1.03 3.98 -15.51
CA ASN A 73 -1.72 3.26 -14.43
C ASN A 73 -2.42 4.25 -13.48
N ILE A 74 -1.77 5.37 -13.17
CA ILE A 74 -2.34 6.46 -12.37
C ILE A 74 -3.59 7.04 -13.04
N GLN A 75 -3.55 7.31 -14.35
CA GLN A 75 -4.71 7.80 -15.09
C GLN A 75 -5.89 6.82 -15.01
N ASN A 76 -5.64 5.52 -15.21
CA ASN A 76 -6.66 4.48 -15.11
C ASN A 76 -7.25 4.39 -13.70
N LEU A 77 -6.41 4.48 -12.66
CA LEU A 77 -6.83 4.49 -11.26
C LEU A 77 -7.73 5.70 -10.96
N VAL A 78 -7.30 6.91 -11.34
CA VAL A 78 -8.07 8.14 -11.14
C VAL A 78 -9.41 8.08 -11.87
N GLN A 79 -9.47 7.50 -13.07
CA GLN A 79 -10.74 7.29 -13.78
C GLN A 79 -11.66 6.31 -13.03
N LYS A 80 -11.14 5.22 -12.46
CA LYS A 80 -11.93 4.30 -11.61
C LYS A 80 -12.45 5.01 -10.36
N LEU A 81 -11.62 5.83 -9.71
CA LEU A 81 -11.99 6.61 -8.53
C LEU A 81 -13.11 7.60 -8.84
N LYS A 82 -12.98 8.39 -9.92
CA LYS A 82 -14.03 9.33 -10.37
C LYS A 82 -15.37 8.67 -10.69
N ARG A 83 -15.36 7.38 -11.06
CA ARG A 83 -16.56 6.60 -11.36
C ARG A 83 -17.13 5.88 -10.13
N GLY A 84 -16.52 6.02 -8.95
CA GLY A 84 -16.92 5.30 -7.74
C GLY A 84 -16.67 3.79 -7.82
N ARG A 85 -15.70 3.34 -8.63
CA ARG A 85 -15.39 1.92 -8.86
C ARG A 85 -13.97 1.54 -8.42
N CYS A 86 -13.36 2.33 -7.54
CA CYS A 86 -12.05 2.02 -6.96
C CYS A 86 -12.25 1.09 -5.77
N PRO A 87 -11.78 -0.18 -5.80
CA PRO A 87 -11.99 -1.13 -4.72
C PRO A 87 -10.96 -1.01 -3.60
N TYR A 88 -9.90 -0.20 -3.78
CA TYR A 88 -8.78 -0.13 -2.84
C TYR A 88 -9.05 0.87 -1.71
N HIS A 89 -8.68 0.48 -0.49
CA HIS A 89 -8.69 1.32 0.70
C HIS A 89 -7.48 2.29 0.73
N TYR A 90 -6.36 1.86 0.17
CA TYR A 90 -5.13 2.65 0.07
C TYR A 90 -4.43 2.36 -1.27
N VAL A 91 -3.81 3.40 -1.84
CA VAL A 91 -3.02 3.26 -3.06
C VAL A 91 -1.73 4.06 -2.96
N GLU A 92 -0.59 3.40 -3.17
CA GLU A 92 0.71 4.06 -3.35
C GLU A 92 0.95 4.30 -4.85
N VAL A 93 1.27 5.54 -5.23
CA VAL A 93 1.45 5.94 -6.63
C VAL A 93 2.86 6.47 -6.88
N MET A 94 3.47 6.02 -7.98
CA MET A 94 4.77 6.51 -8.44
C MET A 94 4.68 6.88 -9.92
N ALA A 95 5.15 8.08 -10.28
CA ALA A 95 4.97 8.59 -11.64
C ALA A 95 5.82 7.86 -12.69
N CYS A 96 6.99 7.34 -12.29
CA CYS A 96 7.89 6.56 -13.14
C CYS A 96 7.53 5.06 -13.09
N PRO A 97 7.71 4.31 -14.18
CA PRO A 97 7.62 2.85 -14.18
C PRO A 97 8.74 2.22 -13.32
N SER A 98 8.55 0.96 -12.92
CA SER A 98 9.54 0.18 -12.17
C SER A 98 10.62 -0.47 -13.02
#